data_AF-A0A7Z2VNQ4-F1
#
_entry.id   AF-A0A7Z2VNQ4-F1
#
_cell.length_a   1.000
_cell.length_b   1.000
_cell.length_c   1.000
_cell.angle_alpha   90.00
_cell.angle_beta   90.00
_cell.angle_gamma   90.00
#
_symmetry.space_group_name_H-M   'P 1'
#
loop_
_entity.id
_entity.type
_entity.pdbx_description
1 polymer ?
#
loop_
_entity_poly.entity_id
_entity_poly.type
_entity_poly.pdbx_seq_one_letter_code
_entity_poly.pdbx_strand_id
1 'polypeptide(L)'
;MRNGIRQRLTQAVPLIGGRVVEADETATGLDKPYVLLVQGADTVDTDWMGYRTSFEIWPFVSQDEFSEVDGLSNLIIQALDGQVITDPDSMASFTCQYEGNIGSDKVDIERNALTRGLRFAVISVKRGDVPEDLQEDAWLAALSSWTKNTLGSEDWQVYCGKWPSDYVRPSILWRLEGAETTASTRAATIEVRKKTVGHVLGRTLGEQTATILELTQALTSAVKIPLNVTERRYLSVLSPIVDLAQDALTEGQLSITLSRKVVRQLDEGPLMRTIQFQHK
;
A
#
# COMPACT_ATOMS: atom_id res chain seq x y z
N MET A 1 16.19 8.52 2.79
CA MET A 1 15.13 8.80 1.79
C MET A 1 15.40 10.07 1.00
N ARG A 2 15.64 11.21 1.67
CA ARG A 2 15.92 12.49 1.00
C ARG A 2 17.05 12.38 -0.05
N ASN A 3 18.15 11.71 0.30
CA ASN A 3 19.29 11.49 -0.61
C ASN A 3 18.96 10.55 -1.77
N GLY A 4 18.17 9.50 -1.54
CA GLY A 4 17.63 8.67 -2.62
C GLY A 4 16.79 9.47 -3.62
N ILE A 5 15.85 10.30 -3.15
CA ILE A 5 15.02 11.15 -4.02
C ILE A 5 15.89 12.13 -4.81
N ARG A 6 16.81 12.82 -4.13
CA ARG A 6 17.78 13.74 -4.77
C ARG A 6 18.55 13.04 -5.89
N GLN A 7 19.13 11.87 -5.61
CA GLN A 7 19.91 11.13 -6.59
C GLN A 7 19.06 10.72 -7.81
N ARG A 8 17.84 10.21 -7.57
CA ARG A 8 16.92 9.82 -8.63
C ARG A 8 16.55 10.99 -9.53
N LEU A 9 16.25 12.16 -8.96
CA LEU A 9 15.93 13.37 -9.71
C LEU A 9 17.12 13.87 -10.54
N THR A 10 18.31 13.92 -9.95
CA THR A 10 19.53 14.33 -10.65
C THR A 10 19.85 13.43 -11.85
N GLN A 11 19.61 12.12 -11.73
CA GLN A 11 19.86 11.17 -12.82
C GLN A 11 18.80 11.23 -13.92
N ALA A 12 17.54 11.40 -13.55
CA ALA A 12 16.41 11.22 -14.47
C ALA A 12 15.86 12.50 -15.07
N VAL A 13 16.21 13.65 -14.51
CA VAL A 13 15.78 14.96 -15.00
C VAL A 13 17.01 15.81 -15.34
N PRO A 14 17.73 15.54 -16.45
CA PRO A 14 18.97 16.25 -16.77
C PRO A 14 18.81 17.78 -16.89
N LEU A 15 17.60 18.24 -17.22
CA LEU A 15 17.25 19.66 -17.37
C LEU A 15 17.57 20.49 -16.12
N ILE A 16 17.48 19.89 -14.92
CA ILE A 16 17.78 20.63 -13.67
C ILE A 16 19.28 20.72 -13.40
N GLY A 17 20.14 20.08 -14.19
CA GLY A 17 21.60 20.14 -14.04
C GLY A 17 22.11 19.65 -12.68
N GLY A 18 21.37 18.74 -12.02
CA GLY A 18 21.66 18.28 -10.66
C GLY A 18 21.33 19.27 -9.54
N ARG A 19 20.66 20.39 -9.84
CA ARG A 19 20.27 21.43 -8.88
C ARG A 19 19.02 21.01 -8.09
N VAL A 20 19.21 20.14 -7.11
CA VAL A 20 18.18 19.73 -6.14
C VAL A 20 18.59 20.22 -4.76
N VAL A 21 17.89 21.25 -4.28
CA VAL A 21 18.19 21.95 -3.02
C VAL A 21 17.19 21.63 -1.92
N GLU A 22 17.61 21.77 -0.66
CA GLU A 22 16.75 21.57 0.51
C GLU A 22 16.15 22.89 1.04
N ALA A 23 15.10 22.79 1.85
CA ALA A 23 14.34 23.93 2.38
C ALA A 23 15.20 24.96 3.13
N ASP A 24 16.28 24.52 3.76
CA ASP A 24 17.22 25.33 4.53
C ASP A 24 18.35 25.94 3.69
N GLU A 25 18.49 25.53 2.44
CA GLU A 25 19.50 26.06 1.52
C GLU A 25 19.01 27.36 0.85
N THR A 26 19.90 28.35 0.77
CA THR A 26 19.59 29.60 0.05
C THR A 26 19.58 29.35 -1.45
N ALA A 27 18.38 29.14 -2.01
CA ALA A 27 18.18 28.94 -3.45
C ALA A 27 18.11 30.26 -4.26
N THR A 28 18.17 31.40 -3.59
CA THR A 28 18.09 32.72 -4.22
C THR A 28 19.35 32.97 -5.06
N GLY A 29 19.18 33.03 -6.39
CA GLY A 29 20.26 33.25 -7.34
C GLY A 29 20.79 32.00 -8.05
N LEU A 30 20.17 30.83 -7.82
CA LEU A 30 20.47 29.65 -8.63
C LEU A 30 20.00 29.81 -10.07
N ASP A 31 20.81 29.30 -10.99
CA ASP A 31 20.43 29.14 -12.39
C ASP A 31 19.22 28.21 -12.50
N LYS A 32 18.26 28.61 -13.32
CA LYS A 32 17.03 27.86 -13.55
C LYS A 32 17.20 26.88 -14.72
N PRO A 33 16.45 25.75 -14.74
CA PRO A 33 15.54 25.31 -13.69
C PRO A 33 16.25 24.52 -12.57
N TYR A 34 15.65 24.55 -11.39
CA TYR A 34 16.08 23.77 -10.21
C TYR A 34 14.87 23.24 -9.45
N VAL A 35 15.10 22.36 -8.48
CA VAL A 35 14.05 21.76 -7.65
C VAL A 35 14.36 21.98 -6.18
N LEU A 36 13.35 22.41 -5.42
CA LEU A 36 13.39 22.43 -3.96
C LEU A 36 12.69 21.19 -3.42
N LEU A 37 13.38 20.45 -2.54
CA LEU A 37 12.88 19.28 -1.84
C LEU A 37 12.62 19.62 -0.38
N VAL A 38 11.36 19.47 0.03
CA VAL A 38 10.93 19.70 1.42
C VAL A 38 10.36 18.41 1.97
N GLN A 39 10.78 18.01 3.17
CA GLN A 39 10.15 16.91 3.88
C GLN A 39 9.02 17.48 4.73
N GLY A 40 7.80 17.01 4.48
CA GLY A 40 6.64 17.32 5.31
C GLY A 40 6.62 16.49 6.60
N ALA A 41 5.59 16.69 7.41
CA ALA A 41 5.41 15.92 8.64
C ALA A 41 5.03 14.46 8.33
N ASP A 42 5.48 13.55 9.19
CA ASP A 42 5.02 12.17 9.21
C ASP A 42 3.54 12.16 9.55
N THR A 43 2.73 11.55 8.68
CA THR A 43 1.28 11.77 8.71
C THR A 43 0.51 10.56 9.21
N VAL A 44 1.05 9.35 9.05
CA VAL A 44 0.35 8.10 9.42
C VAL A 44 1.35 7.02 9.83
N ASP A 45 1.12 6.41 10.99
CA ASP A 45 1.77 5.18 11.48
C ASP A 45 0.67 4.13 11.64
N THR A 46 0.66 3.12 10.77
CA THR A 46 -0.23 1.97 10.92
C THR A 46 0.56 0.70 10.71
N ASP A 47 0.28 -0.35 11.48
CA ASP A 47 1.06 -1.59 11.49
C ASP A 47 1.19 -2.25 10.10
N TRP A 48 0.22 -2.04 9.22
CA TRP A 48 0.18 -2.65 7.89
C TRP A 48 0.79 -1.79 6.77
N MET A 49 0.80 -0.46 6.93
CA MET A 49 1.44 0.45 5.96
C MET A 49 2.87 0.79 6.38
N GLY A 50 3.18 0.77 7.67
CA GLY A 50 4.37 1.40 8.23
C GLY A 50 4.23 2.92 8.36
N TYR A 51 5.37 3.60 8.39
CA TYR A 51 5.41 5.06 8.44
C TYR A 51 5.25 5.67 7.05
N ARG A 52 4.26 6.54 6.92
CA ARG A 52 4.07 7.37 5.72
C ARG A 52 4.61 8.77 5.94
N THR A 53 5.71 9.07 5.26
CA THR A 53 6.32 10.40 5.23
C THR A 53 5.90 11.13 3.96
N SER A 54 5.54 12.41 4.09
CA SER A 54 5.24 13.27 2.95
C SER A 54 6.49 14.04 2.49
N PHE A 55 6.67 14.15 1.19
CA PHE A 55 7.67 14.99 0.55
C PHE A 55 6.99 15.95 -0.40
N GLU A 56 7.41 17.21 -0.37
CA GLU A 56 6.99 18.24 -1.30
C GLU A 56 8.14 18.57 -2.23
N ILE A 57 7.83 18.62 -3.52
CA ILE A 57 8.81 18.89 -4.57
C ILE A 57 8.32 20.10 -5.35
N TRP A 58 9.14 21.14 -5.36
CA TRP A 58 8.81 22.43 -5.97
C TRP A 58 9.78 22.70 -7.13
N PRO A 59 9.40 22.39 -8.38
CA PRO A 59 10.12 22.85 -9.56
C PRO A 59 10.06 24.37 -9.68
N PHE A 60 11.22 24.99 -9.94
CA PHE A 60 11.34 26.42 -10.24
C PHE A 60 11.90 26.61 -11.64
N VAL A 61 11.16 27.33 -12.48
CA VAL A 61 11.53 27.68 -13.86
C VAL A 61 11.54 29.20 -14.04
N SER A 62 12.07 29.68 -15.17
CA SER A 62 12.11 31.12 -15.49
C SER A 62 10.70 31.69 -15.66
N GLN A 63 10.55 33.01 -15.55
CA GLN A 63 9.25 33.69 -15.67
C GLN A 63 8.81 33.86 -17.14
N ASP A 64 8.92 32.79 -17.91
CA ASP A 64 8.57 32.81 -19.32
C ASP A 64 7.14 32.28 -19.50
N GLU A 65 6.92 30.99 -19.27
CA GLU A 65 5.60 30.35 -19.43
C GLU A 65 5.36 29.23 -18.41
N PHE A 66 4.11 29.07 -17.96
CA PHE A 66 3.73 27.93 -17.10
C PHE A 66 3.84 26.56 -17.79
N SER A 67 3.92 26.54 -19.13
CA SER A 67 4.18 25.33 -19.92
C SER A 67 5.51 24.66 -19.52
N GLU A 68 6.51 25.44 -19.10
CA GLU A 68 7.78 24.92 -18.59
C GLU A 68 7.62 24.26 -17.21
N VAL A 69 6.77 24.84 -16.34
CA VAL A 69 6.41 24.24 -15.05
C VAL A 69 5.70 22.90 -15.28
N ASP A 70 4.76 22.85 -16.22
CA ASP A 70 4.05 21.62 -16.58
C ASP A 70 5.02 20.53 -17.10
N GLY A 71 5.91 20.90 -18.03
CA GLY A 71 6.92 20.00 -18.58
C GLY A 71 7.85 19.44 -17.50
N LEU A 72 8.39 20.30 -16.63
CA LEU A 72 9.28 19.88 -15.56
C LEU A 72 8.56 19.04 -14.49
N SER A 73 7.31 19.41 -14.15
CA SER A 73 6.49 18.65 -13.20
C SER A 73 6.24 17.23 -13.71
N ASN A 74 5.92 17.07 -15.00
CA ASN A 74 5.71 15.76 -15.61
C ASN A 74 6.96 14.88 -15.56
N LEU A 75 8.15 15.46 -15.81
CA LEU A 75 9.42 14.73 -15.71
C LEU A 75 9.71 14.29 -14.27
N ILE A 76 9.43 15.14 -13.28
CA ILE A 76 9.58 14.81 -11.86
C ILE A 76 8.62 13.68 -11.45
N ILE A 77 7.35 13.77 -11.85
CA ILE A 77 6.35 12.73 -11.57
C ILE A 77 6.79 11.41 -12.20
N GLN A 78 7.22 11.39 -13.47
CA GLN A 78 7.71 10.18 -14.13
C GLN A 78 8.99 9.62 -13.47
N ALA A 79 9.84 10.48 -12.93
CA ALA A 79 11.06 10.07 -12.26
C ALA A 79 10.82 9.42 -10.88
N LEU A 80 9.67 9.68 -10.25
CA LEU A 80 9.44 9.29 -8.86
C LEU A 80 8.20 8.39 -8.68
N ASP A 81 7.06 8.70 -9.29
CA ASP A 81 5.81 7.99 -9.03
C ASP A 81 5.90 6.51 -9.43
N GLY A 82 5.57 5.64 -8.48
CA GLY A 82 5.64 4.19 -8.62
C GLY A 82 7.05 3.63 -8.79
N GLN A 83 8.11 4.44 -8.64
CA GLN A 83 9.49 4.01 -8.83
C GLN A 83 10.08 3.52 -7.50
N VAL A 84 10.73 2.36 -7.54
CA VAL A 84 11.58 1.90 -6.44
C VAL A 84 12.88 2.69 -6.45
N ILE A 85 13.20 3.32 -5.33
CA ILE A 85 14.39 4.15 -5.12
C ILE A 85 15.18 3.57 -3.97
N THR A 86 16.48 3.36 -4.19
CA THR A 86 17.41 2.99 -3.12
C THR A 86 18.13 4.22 -2.62
N ASP A 87 18.05 4.47 -1.32
CA ASP A 87 18.82 5.52 -0.67
C ASP A 87 20.30 5.14 -0.64
N PRO A 88 21.22 5.95 -1.19
CA PRO A 88 22.62 5.57 -1.33
C PRO A 88 23.36 5.47 0.01
N ASP A 89 22.89 6.18 1.05
CA ASP A 89 23.57 6.20 2.35
C ASP A 89 23.11 5.07 3.26
N SER A 90 21.79 4.86 3.32
CA SER A 90 21.21 3.85 4.20
C SER A 90 20.98 2.50 3.52
N MET A 91 21.13 2.43 2.19
CA MET A 91 20.82 1.28 1.35
C MET A 91 19.35 0.80 1.45
N ALA A 92 18.48 1.60 2.08
CA ALA A 92 17.07 1.30 2.20
C ALA A 92 16.34 1.61 0.89
N SER A 93 15.54 0.65 0.42
CA SER A 93 14.68 0.82 -0.76
C SER A 93 13.27 1.25 -0.36
N PHE A 94 12.70 2.16 -1.13
CA PHE A 94 11.37 2.70 -0.92
C PHE A 94 10.71 3.09 -2.24
N THR A 95 9.38 3.11 -2.27
CA THR A 95 8.60 3.54 -3.45
C THR A 95 7.92 4.88 -3.17
N CYS A 96 8.02 5.82 -4.12
CA CYS A 96 7.32 7.10 -4.07
C CYS A 96 5.95 7.00 -4.74
N GLN A 97 4.93 7.62 -4.14
CA GLN A 97 3.60 7.78 -4.74
C GLN A 97 3.28 9.27 -4.88
N TYR A 98 2.93 9.70 -6.09
CA TYR A 98 2.42 11.04 -6.32
C TYR A 98 0.96 11.17 -5.82
N GLU A 99 0.67 12.24 -5.09
CA GLU A 99 -0.63 12.49 -4.45
C GLU A 99 -1.36 13.72 -4.99
N GLY A 100 -0.77 14.39 -5.97
CA GLY A 100 -1.32 15.60 -6.57
C GLY A 100 -0.52 16.86 -6.25
N ASN A 101 -1.10 17.98 -6.68
CA ASN A 101 -0.49 19.30 -6.55
C ASN A 101 -0.75 19.92 -5.18
N ILE A 102 0.17 20.77 -4.74
CA ILE A 102 0.08 21.55 -3.51
C ILE A 102 -0.18 23.01 -3.89
N GLY A 103 -1.40 23.47 -3.61
CA GLY A 103 -1.83 24.82 -3.93
C GLY A 103 -1.95 25.08 -5.43
N SER A 104 -2.11 26.35 -5.78
CA SER A 104 -2.12 26.82 -7.16
C SER A 104 -0.70 27.10 -7.66
N ASP A 105 -0.60 27.30 -8.98
CA ASP A 105 0.56 27.89 -9.62
C ASP A 105 0.89 29.25 -9.00
N LYS A 106 2.18 29.53 -8.85
CA LYS A 106 2.68 30.73 -8.17
C LYS A 106 3.83 31.37 -8.92
N VAL A 107 3.80 32.69 -8.93
CA VAL A 107 4.98 33.52 -9.22
C VAL A 107 5.70 33.73 -7.88
N ASP A 108 6.89 33.16 -7.74
CA ASP A 108 7.76 33.41 -6.58
C ASP A 108 8.61 34.64 -6.87
N ILE A 109 8.28 35.75 -6.21
CA ILE A 109 8.93 37.05 -6.39
C ILE A 109 10.37 37.02 -5.85
N GLU A 110 10.61 36.34 -4.73
CA GLU A 110 11.93 36.27 -4.10
C GLU A 110 12.92 35.48 -4.96
N ARG A 111 12.44 34.38 -5.56
CA ARG A 111 13.24 33.52 -6.45
C ARG A 111 13.18 33.97 -7.92
N ASN A 112 12.37 34.98 -8.23
CA ASN A 112 12.08 35.46 -9.58
C ASN A 112 11.75 34.29 -10.54
N ALA A 113 10.75 33.48 -10.18
CA ALA A 113 10.49 32.18 -10.80
C ALA A 113 8.99 31.84 -10.88
N LEU A 114 8.64 30.89 -11.75
CA LEU A 114 7.34 30.21 -11.71
C LEU A 114 7.48 28.84 -11.03
N THR A 115 6.48 28.44 -10.25
CA THR A 115 6.49 27.17 -9.52
C THR A 115 5.09 26.60 -9.29
N ARG A 116 5.05 25.29 -9.03
CA ARG A 116 3.90 24.51 -8.57
C ARG A 116 4.42 23.48 -7.57
N GLY A 117 3.73 23.28 -6.46
CA GLY A 117 4.10 22.24 -5.50
C GLY A 117 3.57 20.89 -5.92
N LEU A 118 4.37 19.84 -5.77
CA LEU A 118 4.01 18.45 -6.01
C LEU A 118 4.13 17.66 -4.71
N ARG A 119 3.12 16.87 -4.35
CA ARG A 119 3.14 16.04 -3.15
C ARG A 119 3.45 14.58 -3.49
N PHE A 120 4.38 14.00 -2.74
CA PHE A 120 4.68 12.58 -2.78
C PHE A 120 4.58 11.96 -1.39
N ALA A 121 4.07 10.74 -1.32
CA ALA A 121 4.15 9.89 -0.13
C ALA A 121 5.22 8.82 -0.32
N VAL A 122 5.91 8.50 0.78
CA VAL A 122 6.86 7.40 0.86
C VAL A 122 6.51 6.53 2.05
N ILE A 123 6.41 5.22 1.81
CA ILE A 123 6.26 4.22 2.87
C ILE A 123 7.64 3.80 3.36
N SER A 124 7.81 3.73 4.68
CA SER A 124 9.03 3.26 5.34
C SER A 124 8.73 2.28 6.47
N VAL A 125 9.60 1.29 6.63
CA VAL A 125 9.58 0.39 7.78
C VAL A 125 10.37 1.04 8.94
N LYS A 126 9.90 0.90 10.18
CA LYS A 126 10.63 1.34 11.38
C LYS A 126 12.03 0.73 11.40
N ARG A 127 13.06 1.56 11.61
CA ARG A 127 14.39 1.07 11.97
C ARG A 127 14.29 0.39 13.35
N GLY A 128 14.52 -0.93 13.38
CA GLY A 128 14.45 -1.71 14.61
C GLY A 128 13.23 -2.62 14.73
N ASP A 129 12.29 -2.58 13.77
CA ASP A 129 11.33 -3.67 13.61
C ASP A 129 12.10 -4.89 13.13
N VAL A 130 12.42 -5.78 14.06
CA VAL A 130 12.72 -7.17 13.73
C VAL A 130 11.48 -7.67 12.98
N PRO A 131 11.61 -8.37 11.84
CA PRO A 131 10.48 -9.10 11.29
C PRO A 131 10.00 -10.04 12.38
N GLU A 132 8.96 -9.65 13.09
CA GLU A 132 8.24 -10.59 13.93
C GLU A 132 7.80 -11.68 12.95
N ASP A 133 8.10 -12.95 13.28
CA ASP A 133 7.61 -14.12 12.53
C ASP A 133 6.08 -14.12 12.66
N LEU A 134 5.44 -13.18 11.97
CA LEU A 134 4.02 -13.07 11.80
C LEU A 134 3.66 -14.29 10.99
N GLN A 135 3.17 -15.30 11.69
CA GLN A 135 2.55 -16.46 11.08
C GLN A 135 1.52 -15.93 10.08
N GLU A 136 1.87 -16.01 8.79
CA GLU A 136 1.03 -15.45 7.73
C GLU A 136 -0.38 -16.02 7.86
N ASP A 137 -1.37 -15.13 7.88
CA ASP A 137 -2.76 -15.57 7.99
C ASP A 137 -3.10 -16.45 6.80
N ALA A 138 -3.36 -17.74 7.06
CA ALA A 138 -3.57 -18.72 6.00
C ALA A 138 -4.74 -18.34 5.06
N TRP A 139 -5.69 -17.51 5.49
CA TRP A 139 -6.80 -17.06 4.65
C TRP A 139 -6.35 -15.93 3.71
N LEU A 140 -5.52 -15.00 4.19
CA LEU A 140 -4.90 -13.99 3.34
C LEU A 140 -3.95 -14.65 2.34
N ALA A 141 -3.13 -15.62 2.77
CA ALA A 141 -2.23 -16.35 1.86
C ALA A 141 -3.01 -17.11 0.76
N ALA A 142 -4.13 -17.75 1.11
CA ALA A 142 -5.00 -18.42 0.16
C ALA A 142 -5.67 -17.42 -0.80
N LEU A 143 -6.16 -16.28 -0.29
CA LEU A 143 -6.75 -15.22 -1.11
C LEU A 143 -5.72 -14.63 -2.08
N SER A 144 -4.53 -14.30 -1.61
CA SER A 144 -3.45 -13.76 -2.43
C SER A 144 -2.99 -14.75 -3.51
N SER A 145 -2.86 -16.03 -3.16
CA SER A 145 -2.55 -17.08 -4.14
C SER A 145 -3.65 -17.21 -5.18
N TRP A 146 -4.91 -17.15 -4.77
CA TRP A 146 -6.06 -17.15 -5.68
C TRP A 146 -6.04 -15.93 -6.59
N THR A 147 -5.82 -14.73 -6.06
CA THR A 147 -5.72 -13.48 -6.83
C THR A 147 -4.63 -13.58 -7.89
N LYS A 148 -3.43 -14.06 -7.53
CA LYS A 148 -2.32 -14.25 -8.47
C LYS A 148 -2.69 -15.20 -9.61
N ASN A 149 -3.32 -16.33 -9.28
CA ASN A 149 -3.77 -17.30 -10.29
C ASN A 149 -4.89 -16.74 -11.18
N THR A 150 -5.80 -15.96 -10.63
CA THR A 150 -6.92 -15.34 -11.36
C THR A 150 -6.42 -14.33 -12.40
N LEU A 151 -5.47 -13.48 -12.03
CA LEU A 151 -4.93 -12.46 -12.94
C LEU A 151 -4.03 -13.05 -14.04
N GLY A 152 -3.54 -14.27 -13.86
CA GLY A 152 -2.79 -15.03 -14.86
C GLY A 152 -1.49 -14.38 -15.36
N SER A 153 -1.10 -13.22 -14.80
CA SER A 153 0.04 -12.40 -15.24
C SER A 153 1.10 -12.39 -14.15
N GLU A 154 2.35 -12.65 -14.53
CA GLU A 154 3.50 -12.58 -13.62
C GLU A 154 3.86 -11.14 -13.22
N ASP A 155 3.28 -10.16 -13.93
CA ASP A 155 3.51 -8.73 -13.74
C ASP A 155 2.95 -8.20 -12.41
N TRP A 156 1.83 -8.76 -11.92
CA TRP A 156 1.19 -8.29 -10.70
C TRP A 156 1.85 -8.88 -9.45
N GLN A 157 2.37 -8.01 -8.59
CA GLN A 157 2.82 -8.40 -7.25
C GLN A 157 1.63 -8.50 -6.30
N VAL A 158 1.55 -9.56 -5.50
CA VAL A 158 0.46 -9.73 -4.53
C VAL A 158 1.06 -9.89 -3.14
N TYR A 159 0.78 -8.92 -2.28
CA TYR A 159 1.25 -8.83 -0.91
C TYR A 159 0.16 -9.26 0.08
N CYS A 160 0.60 -9.72 1.25
CA CYS A 160 -0.26 -10.22 2.31
C CYS A 160 -0.05 -9.42 3.60
N GLY A 161 -1.13 -8.86 4.14
CA GLY A 161 -1.15 -8.23 5.46
C GLY A 161 -0.55 -6.83 5.51
N LYS A 162 0.62 -6.62 4.90
CA LYS A 162 1.35 -5.35 4.93
C LYS A 162 1.98 -4.95 3.59
N TRP A 163 2.12 -3.65 3.36
CA TRP A 163 2.93 -3.11 2.27
C TRP A 163 4.42 -3.25 2.61
N PRO A 164 5.26 -3.78 1.71
CA PRO A 164 6.70 -3.57 1.81
C PRO A 164 7.04 -2.11 1.47
N SER A 165 8.15 -1.58 1.99
CA SER A 165 8.56 -0.20 1.69
C SER A 165 8.87 0.02 0.22
N ASP A 166 9.36 -1.01 -0.46
CA ASP A 166 9.75 -1.06 -1.87
C ASP A 166 8.73 -1.80 -2.75
N TYR A 167 7.44 -1.65 -2.44
CA TYR A 167 6.38 -2.24 -3.25
C TYR A 167 6.49 -1.84 -4.73
N VAL A 168 6.16 -2.75 -5.64
CA VAL A 168 6.32 -2.55 -7.09
C VAL A 168 4.97 -2.49 -7.76
N ARG A 169 4.73 -1.48 -8.60
CA ARG A 169 3.50 -1.41 -9.41
C ARG A 169 3.66 -2.23 -10.71
N PRO A 170 2.64 -3.00 -11.13
CA PRO A 170 1.32 -3.07 -10.53
C PRO A 170 1.30 -4.08 -9.36
N SER A 171 0.56 -3.76 -8.31
CA SER A 171 0.49 -4.58 -7.10
C SER A 171 -0.86 -4.58 -6.42
N ILE A 172 -1.13 -5.66 -5.69
CA ILE A 172 -2.29 -5.83 -4.84
C ILE A 172 -1.84 -6.16 -3.42
N LEU A 173 -2.48 -5.56 -2.42
CA LEU A 173 -2.36 -5.97 -1.02
C LEU A 173 -3.73 -6.42 -0.51
N TRP A 174 -3.77 -7.57 0.15
CA TRP A 174 -4.90 -7.99 0.97
C TRP A 174 -4.58 -7.84 2.46
N ARG A 175 -5.38 -7.09 3.21
CA ARG A 175 -5.28 -6.95 4.67
C ARG A 175 -6.51 -7.50 5.38
N LEU A 176 -6.30 -7.98 6.61
CA LEU A 176 -7.40 -8.29 7.51
C LEU A 176 -7.90 -6.99 8.17
N GLU A 177 -9.21 -6.78 8.16
CA GLU A 177 -9.83 -5.64 8.85
C GLU A 177 -10.52 -6.06 10.15
N GLY A 178 -11.06 -7.27 10.19
CA GLY A 178 -11.68 -7.80 11.38
C GLY A 178 -12.04 -9.26 11.24
N ALA A 179 -12.31 -9.90 12.36
CA ALA A 179 -12.80 -11.27 12.41
C ALA A 179 -13.94 -11.39 13.42
N GLU A 180 -14.95 -12.15 13.07
CA GLU A 180 -16.07 -12.48 13.95
C GLU A 180 -16.31 -13.99 13.93
N THR A 181 -16.88 -14.49 15.03
CA THR A 181 -17.33 -15.88 15.11
C THR A 181 -18.80 -15.90 15.50
N THR A 182 -19.58 -16.70 14.80
CA THR A 182 -21.00 -16.87 15.07
C THR A 182 -21.32 -18.34 15.31
N ALA A 183 -22.26 -18.61 16.21
CA ALA A 183 -22.77 -19.96 16.40
C ALA A 183 -23.41 -20.43 15.09
N SER A 184 -22.98 -21.60 14.58
CA SER A 184 -23.61 -22.14 13.39
C SER A 184 -24.93 -22.82 13.75
N THR A 185 -25.75 -23.13 12.74
CA THR A 185 -27.01 -23.84 12.89
C THR A 185 -26.86 -25.26 13.48
N ARG A 186 -25.65 -25.83 13.47
CA ARG A 186 -25.34 -27.10 14.16
C ARG A 186 -24.52 -26.82 15.42
N ALA A 187 -24.96 -27.39 16.55
CA ALA A 187 -24.41 -27.16 17.89
C ALA A 187 -22.88 -27.42 18.02
N ALA A 188 -22.31 -28.28 17.17
CA ALA A 188 -20.89 -28.65 17.19
C ALA A 188 -20.00 -27.82 16.24
N THR A 189 -20.54 -26.81 15.57
CA THR A 189 -19.80 -26.01 14.58
C THR A 189 -19.96 -24.52 14.84
N ILE A 190 -18.88 -23.77 14.63
CA ILE A 190 -18.88 -22.31 14.60
C ILE A 190 -18.58 -21.85 13.18
N GLU A 191 -19.15 -20.72 12.79
CA GLU A 191 -18.81 -20.04 11.54
C GLU A 191 -17.85 -18.91 11.87
N VAL A 192 -16.65 -18.97 11.29
CA VAL A 192 -15.67 -17.90 11.36
C VAL A 192 -15.84 -17.04 10.11
N ARG A 193 -15.88 -15.72 10.30
CA ARG A 193 -15.91 -14.74 9.22
C ARG A 193 -14.77 -13.76 9.40
N LYS A 194 -14.11 -13.42 8.30
CA LYS A 194 -13.01 -12.45 8.27
C LYS A 194 -13.33 -11.39 7.23
N LYS A 195 -13.42 -10.14 7.65
CA LYS A 195 -13.53 -9.00 6.75
C LYS A 195 -12.13 -8.64 6.29
N THR A 196 -11.92 -8.60 4.98
CA THR A 196 -10.63 -8.31 4.36
C THR A 196 -10.76 -7.18 3.36
N VAL A 197 -9.75 -6.34 3.29
CA VAL A 197 -9.70 -5.18 2.40
C VAL A 197 -8.58 -5.39 1.37
N GLY A 198 -8.90 -5.13 0.11
CA GLY A 198 -8.01 -5.22 -1.03
C GLY A 198 -7.63 -3.85 -1.54
N HIS A 199 -6.33 -3.64 -1.69
CA HIS A 199 -5.73 -2.43 -2.22
C HIS A 199 -5.16 -2.76 -3.59
N VAL A 200 -5.58 -2.06 -4.64
CA VAL A 200 -5.10 -2.31 -6.02
C VAL A 200 -4.39 -1.06 -6.51
N LEU A 201 -3.11 -1.22 -6.85
CA LEU A 201 -2.26 -0.17 -7.44
C LEU A 201 -1.87 -0.58 -8.85
N GLY A 202 -2.41 0.11 -9.86
CA GLY A 202 -1.99 -0.05 -11.25
C GLY A 202 -0.82 0.86 -11.60
N ARG A 203 -0.20 0.65 -12.77
CA ARG A 203 0.75 1.58 -13.39
C ARG A 203 0.04 2.83 -13.91
N THR A 204 -1.24 2.68 -14.25
CA THR A 204 -2.13 3.77 -14.64
C THR A 204 -3.47 3.61 -13.94
N LEU A 205 -4.23 4.70 -13.82
CA LEU A 205 -5.58 4.65 -13.26
C LEU A 205 -6.51 3.72 -14.06
N GLY A 206 -6.36 3.69 -15.39
CA GLY A 206 -7.13 2.81 -16.26
C GLY A 206 -6.85 1.32 -15.99
N GLU A 207 -5.58 0.94 -15.88
CA GLU A 207 -5.16 -0.43 -15.52
C GLU A 207 -5.69 -0.80 -14.13
N GLN A 208 -5.55 0.11 -13.16
CA GLN A 208 -6.06 -0.09 -11.80
C GLN A 208 -7.57 -0.35 -11.77
N THR A 209 -8.37 0.52 -12.41
CA THR A 209 -9.83 0.37 -12.46
C THR A 209 -10.23 -0.93 -13.18
N ALA A 210 -9.60 -1.26 -14.31
CA ALA A 210 -9.87 -2.49 -15.04
C ALA A 210 -9.63 -3.73 -14.16
N THR A 211 -8.50 -3.78 -13.46
CA THR A 211 -8.16 -4.90 -12.57
C THR A 211 -9.08 -5.00 -11.36
N ILE A 212 -9.49 -3.88 -10.75
CA ILE A 212 -10.47 -3.90 -9.66
C ILE A 212 -11.78 -4.55 -10.13
N LEU A 213 -12.28 -4.16 -11.31
CA LEU A 213 -13.52 -4.70 -11.85
C LEU A 213 -13.40 -6.18 -12.21
N GLU A 214 -12.29 -6.59 -12.83
CA GLU A 214 -11.99 -7.99 -13.12
C GLU A 214 -11.96 -8.85 -11.86
N LEU A 215 -11.23 -8.41 -10.83
CA LEU A 215 -11.16 -9.11 -9.54
C LEU A 215 -12.52 -9.20 -8.86
N THR A 216 -13.32 -8.14 -8.93
CA THR A 216 -14.67 -8.13 -8.34
C THR A 216 -15.57 -9.16 -9.01
N GLN A 217 -15.54 -9.22 -10.34
CA GLN A 217 -16.29 -10.20 -11.11
C GLN A 217 -15.83 -11.62 -10.79
N ALA A 218 -14.51 -11.84 -10.72
CA ALA A 218 -13.93 -13.13 -10.38
C ALA A 218 -14.27 -13.56 -8.95
N LEU A 219 -14.21 -12.66 -7.97
CA LEU A 219 -14.56 -12.91 -6.56
C LEU A 219 -16.05 -13.24 -6.40
N THR A 220 -16.91 -12.53 -7.13
CA THR A 220 -18.36 -12.80 -7.14
C THR A 220 -18.68 -14.16 -7.76
N SER A 221 -17.93 -14.55 -8.80
CA SER A 221 -18.09 -15.84 -9.47
C SER A 221 -17.42 -16.99 -8.70
N ALA A 222 -16.43 -16.68 -7.87
CA ALA A 222 -15.70 -17.64 -7.07
C ALA A 222 -16.55 -18.14 -5.90
N VAL A 223 -17.26 -19.25 -6.12
CA VAL A 223 -18.02 -19.91 -5.05
C VAL A 223 -17.10 -20.38 -3.91
N LYS A 224 -15.83 -20.71 -4.20
CA LYS A 224 -14.86 -21.23 -3.23
C LYS A 224 -13.42 -20.83 -3.56
N ILE A 225 -12.70 -20.29 -2.56
CA ILE A 225 -11.25 -20.10 -2.61
C ILE A 225 -10.58 -21.30 -1.90
N PRO A 226 -9.66 -22.04 -2.54
CA PRO A 226 -8.97 -23.16 -1.90
C PRO A 226 -8.07 -22.69 -0.75
N LEU A 227 -8.30 -23.22 0.45
CA LEU A 227 -7.44 -23.02 1.62
C LEU A 227 -6.41 -24.15 1.75
N ASN A 228 -6.86 -25.39 1.52
CA ASN A 228 -6.00 -26.56 1.45
C ASN A 228 -6.68 -27.60 0.55
N VAL A 229 -6.09 -27.84 -0.61
CA VAL A 229 -6.66 -28.72 -1.64
C VAL A 229 -6.67 -30.18 -1.17
N THR A 230 -5.60 -30.63 -0.52
CA THR A 230 -5.43 -32.00 0.00
C THR A 230 -6.50 -32.35 1.02
N GLU A 231 -6.78 -31.45 1.96
CA GLU A 231 -7.81 -31.62 2.98
C GLU A 231 -9.20 -31.13 2.53
N ARG A 232 -9.36 -30.74 1.26
CA ARG A 232 -10.61 -30.20 0.70
C ARG A 232 -11.20 -29.06 1.54
N ARG A 233 -10.33 -28.20 2.08
CA ARG A 233 -10.71 -27.00 2.84
C ARG A 233 -10.80 -25.81 1.90
N TYR A 234 -11.91 -25.08 1.99
CA TYR A 234 -12.20 -23.92 1.16
C TYR A 234 -12.75 -22.78 2.02
N LEU A 235 -12.55 -21.55 1.53
CA LEU A 235 -13.19 -20.34 2.02
C LEU A 235 -14.35 -19.99 1.08
N SER A 236 -15.46 -19.56 1.65
CA SER A 236 -16.55 -18.94 0.88
C SER A 236 -16.31 -17.44 0.80
N VAL A 237 -16.50 -16.86 -0.38
CA VAL A 237 -16.47 -15.40 -0.57
C VAL A 237 -17.89 -14.87 -0.38
N LEU A 238 -18.03 -13.85 0.46
CA LEU A 238 -19.28 -13.17 0.75
C LEU A 238 -19.13 -11.67 0.47
N SER A 239 -20.17 -11.10 -0.12
CA SER A 239 -20.36 -9.65 -0.29
C SER A 239 -19.11 -8.89 -0.81
N PRO A 240 -18.62 -9.17 -2.03
CA PRO A 240 -17.63 -8.29 -2.65
C PRO A 240 -18.22 -6.90 -2.89
N ILE A 241 -17.57 -5.87 -2.34
CA ILE A 241 -17.94 -4.46 -2.48
C ILE A 241 -16.74 -3.71 -3.03
N VAL A 242 -17.01 -2.80 -3.97
CA VAL A 242 -16.02 -1.91 -4.56
C VAL A 242 -16.41 -0.46 -4.25
N ASP A 243 -15.43 0.32 -3.80
CA ASP A 243 -15.52 1.78 -3.81
C ASP A 243 -14.27 2.35 -4.48
N LEU A 244 -14.44 2.82 -5.73
CA LEU A 244 -13.35 3.38 -6.53
C LEU A 244 -12.89 4.77 -6.06
N ALA A 245 -13.64 5.42 -5.16
CA ALA A 245 -13.28 6.71 -4.61
C ALA A 245 -12.29 6.60 -3.44
N GLN A 246 -12.16 5.41 -2.84
CA GLN A 246 -11.22 5.16 -1.74
C GLN A 246 -9.77 5.22 -2.25
N ASP A 247 -8.89 5.78 -1.43
CA ASP A 247 -7.47 5.80 -1.76
C ASP A 247 -6.89 4.38 -1.80
N ALA A 248 -6.17 4.09 -2.89
CA ALA A 248 -5.61 2.77 -3.16
C ALA A 248 -4.60 2.34 -2.10
N LEU A 249 -3.83 3.28 -1.57
CA LEU A 249 -2.73 2.99 -0.65
C LEU A 249 -3.23 2.94 0.79
N THR A 250 -4.05 3.90 1.23
CA THR A 250 -4.43 4.10 2.64
C THR A 250 -5.75 3.45 3.05
N GLU A 251 -6.72 3.36 2.16
CA GLU A 251 -8.07 2.90 2.53
C GLU A 251 -8.36 1.52 1.93
N GLY A 252 -8.03 1.34 0.65
CA GLY A 252 -8.31 0.15 -0.15
C GLY A 252 -9.68 0.21 -0.80
N GLN A 253 -9.77 -0.24 -2.05
CA GLN A 253 -11.00 -0.11 -2.85
C GLN A 253 -11.92 -1.33 -2.79
N LEU A 254 -11.40 -2.48 -2.36
CA LEU A 254 -12.13 -3.75 -2.33
C LEU A 254 -12.41 -4.16 -0.90
N SER A 255 -13.64 -4.53 -0.59
CA SER A 255 -14.01 -5.08 0.72
C SER A 255 -14.75 -6.40 0.50
N ILE A 256 -14.27 -7.48 1.12
CA ILE A 256 -14.90 -8.79 1.04
C ILE A 256 -14.99 -9.41 2.44
N THR A 257 -15.92 -10.34 2.62
CA THR A 257 -15.95 -11.19 3.80
C THR A 257 -15.68 -12.64 3.40
N LEU A 258 -14.63 -13.22 3.93
CA LEU A 258 -14.35 -14.64 3.81
C LEU A 258 -15.05 -15.38 4.94
N SER A 259 -15.62 -16.55 4.67
CA SER A 259 -16.22 -17.38 5.72
C SER A 259 -15.87 -18.85 5.61
N ARG A 260 -15.84 -19.51 6.77
CA ARG A 260 -15.67 -20.96 6.86
C ARG A 260 -16.31 -21.50 8.14
N LYS A 261 -16.97 -22.65 8.02
CA LYS A 261 -17.44 -23.42 9.19
C LYS A 261 -16.31 -24.31 9.72
N VAL A 262 -16.07 -24.27 11.02
CA VAL A 262 -15.10 -25.11 11.72
C VAL A 262 -15.76 -25.84 12.88
N VAL A 263 -15.24 -27.03 13.21
CA VAL A 263 -15.71 -27.79 14.36
C VAL A 263 -15.30 -27.05 15.62
N ARG A 264 -16.23 -26.93 16.58
CA ARG A 264 -15.95 -26.34 17.88
C ARG A 264 -14.92 -27.22 18.59
N GLN A 265 -13.76 -26.67 18.93
CA GLN A 265 -12.86 -27.29 19.91
C GLN A 265 -13.60 -27.25 21.25
N LEU A 266 -14.07 -28.41 21.72
CA LEU A 266 -14.51 -28.55 23.10
C LEU A 266 -13.24 -28.71 23.91
N ASP A 267 -12.92 -27.74 24.77
CA ASP A 267 -11.96 -28.01 25.84
C ASP A 267 -12.48 -29.24 26.59
N GLU A 268 -11.68 -30.31 26.62
CA GLU A 268 -11.86 -31.39 27.58
C GLU A 268 -11.66 -30.80 28.98
N GLY A 269 -12.71 -30.19 29.53
CA GLY A 269 -12.77 -29.84 30.94
C GLY A 269 -12.52 -31.10 31.78
N PRO A 270 -11.91 -30.96 32.98
CA PRO A 270 -11.36 -32.10 33.70
C PRO A 270 -12.43 -33.16 33.97
N LEU A 271 -12.15 -34.37 33.52
CA LEU A 271 -12.94 -35.58 33.74
C LEU A 271 -13.24 -35.78 35.23
N MET A 272 -14.51 -36.07 35.51
CA MET A 272 -15.13 -36.44 36.80
C MET A 272 -14.16 -36.87 37.93
N ARG A 273 -14.20 -36.14 39.05
CA ARG A 273 -13.73 -36.64 40.36
C ARG A 273 -14.63 -37.80 40.79
N THR A 274 -14.07 -39.01 40.82
CA THR A 274 -14.67 -40.19 41.48
C THR A 274 -15.02 -39.84 42.92
N ILE A 275 -16.31 -39.84 43.25
CA ILE A 275 -16.79 -39.77 44.63
C ILE A 275 -16.55 -41.15 45.26
N GLN A 276 -15.55 -41.27 46.14
CA GLN A 276 -15.46 -42.41 47.04
C GLN A 276 -16.41 -42.18 48.22
N PHE A 277 -17.50 -42.95 48.28
CA PHE A 277 -18.28 -43.10 49.50
C PHE A 277 -17.44 -43.88 50.52
N GLN A 278 -17.08 -43.27 51.64
CA GLN A 278 -16.72 -44.03 52.84
C GLN A 278 -17.99 -44.36 53.61
N HIS A 279 -18.33 -45.65 53.60
CA HIS A 279 -19.32 -46.25 54.49
C HIS A 279 -18.62 -46.67 55.79
N LYS A 280 -19.16 -46.14 56.90
CA LYS A 280 -18.98 -46.54 58.31
C LYS A 280 -17.63 -46.30 58.98
#